data_AF-A0A7C4F6F7-F1
#
_entry.id   AF-A0A7C4F6F7-F1
#
_cell.length_a   1.000
_cell.length_b   1.000
_cell.length_c   1.000
_cell.angle_alpha   90.00
_cell.angle_beta   90.00
_cell.angle_gamma   90.00
#
_symmetry.space_group_name_H-M   'P 1'
#
loop_
_entity.id
_entity.type
_entity.pdbx_description
1 polymer ?
#
loop_
_entity_poly.entity_id
_entity_poly.type
_entity_poly.pdbx_seq_one_letter_code
_entity_poly.pdbx_strand_id
1 'polypeptide(L)'
;MRVKPKLSGGDCLGGLCFIDVESTGLDAESSFIVGYGLMRLDGSWIHSFAKTVDDESKIIVKLMNSVREYECMVTWYGVGFDIPIVTARAVKNGIDPSPILTINHIDLFIIFKTLFRLSKYDLDSVCKFLGIPKRVELKGSDMPPLYFKALGGDSEALKLIEEHCYDDLQGLRSIYLKVESIVNKISGGFIDLSKWQFSFK
;
A
#
# COMPACT_ATOMS: atom_id res chain seq x y z
N MET A 1 15.87 20.17 -19.29
CA MET A 1 14.74 19.22 -19.39
C MET A 1 15.18 17.89 -18.81
N ARG A 2 14.60 17.45 -17.68
CA ARG A 2 14.82 16.09 -17.18
C ARG A 2 14.04 15.13 -18.09
N VAL A 3 14.75 14.33 -18.86
CA VAL A 3 14.17 13.25 -19.65
C VAL A 3 13.59 12.24 -18.66
N LYS A 4 12.26 12.05 -18.68
CA LYS A 4 11.62 10.95 -17.95
C LYS A 4 12.09 9.64 -18.58
N PRO A 5 12.51 8.62 -17.81
CA PRO A 5 12.80 7.31 -18.36
C PRO A 5 11.54 6.79 -19.05
N LYS A 6 11.67 6.42 -20.32
CA LYS A 6 10.62 5.72 -21.06
C LYS A 6 10.66 4.28 -20.56
N LEU A 7 9.72 3.92 -19.68
CA LEU A 7 9.54 2.53 -19.27
C LEU A 7 9.14 1.73 -20.50
N SER A 8 10.00 0.78 -20.88
CA SER A 8 9.80 -0.14 -21.99
C SER A 8 9.32 -1.47 -21.43
N GLY A 9 8.07 -1.83 -21.72
CA GLY A 9 7.53 -3.13 -21.33
C GLY A 9 6.01 -3.11 -21.19
N GLY A 10 5.33 -3.42 -22.29
CA GLY A 10 4.02 -4.06 -22.35
C GLY A 10 2.86 -3.52 -21.50
N ASP A 11 1.94 -2.79 -22.15
CA ASP A 11 0.53 -2.87 -21.81
C ASP A 11 0.07 -4.32 -22.03
N CYS A 12 0.14 -5.15 -21.00
CA CYS A 12 -0.55 -6.43 -20.91
C CYS A 12 -1.68 -6.28 -19.88
N LEU A 13 -2.85 -6.78 -20.24
CA LEU A 13 -4.11 -6.63 -19.53
C LEU A 13 -4.03 -7.25 -18.13
N GLY A 14 -3.79 -6.38 -17.15
CA GLY A 14 -3.85 -6.67 -15.72
C GLY A 14 -2.64 -6.15 -14.93
N GLY A 15 -2.08 -4.97 -15.21
CA GLY A 15 -0.82 -4.50 -14.62
C GLY A 15 -0.71 -4.47 -13.08
N LEU A 16 0.35 -3.83 -12.58
CA LEU A 16 0.62 -3.71 -11.14
C LEU A 16 -0.11 -2.51 -10.53
N CYS A 17 -0.64 -2.67 -9.31
CA CYS A 17 -1.15 -1.58 -8.48
C CYS A 17 -0.43 -1.47 -7.13
N PHE A 18 -0.38 -0.26 -6.59
CA PHE A 18 0.03 0.04 -5.23
C PHE A 18 -1.23 0.32 -4.42
N ILE A 19 -1.36 -0.30 -3.25
CA ILE A 19 -2.53 -0.16 -2.38
C ILE A 19 -2.08 0.28 -1.00
N ASP A 20 -2.89 1.15 -0.41
CA ASP A 20 -2.78 1.61 0.96
C ASP A 20 -4.21 1.73 1.54
N VAL A 21 -4.41 1.22 2.76
CA VAL A 21 -5.70 1.23 3.46
C VAL A 21 -5.63 2.10 4.70
N GLU A 22 -6.53 3.07 4.77
CA GLU A 22 -6.69 3.95 5.92
C GLU A 22 -7.73 3.39 6.87
N SER A 23 -7.40 3.33 8.16
CA SER A 23 -8.33 2.87 9.20
C SER A 23 -8.19 3.66 10.49
N THR A 24 -9.25 3.65 11.30
CA THR A 24 -9.27 4.40 12.57
C THR A 24 -8.44 3.74 13.69
N GLY A 25 -7.78 2.61 13.43
CA GLY A 25 -7.02 1.87 14.44
C GLY A 25 -6.56 0.51 13.95
N LEU A 26 -5.72 -0.16 14.75
CA LEU A 26 -5.00 -1.35 14.31
C LEU A 26 -5.82 -2.64 14.36
N ASP A 27 -6.79 -2.72 15.28
CA ASP A 27 -7.55 -3.95 15.56
C ASP A 27 -8.96 -3.88 14.97
N ALA A 28 -9.30 -4.83 14.11
CA ALA A 28 -10.54 -4.82 13.32
C ALA A 28 -11.84 -4.86 14.15
N GLU A 29 -11.79 -5.35 15.40
CA GLU A 29 -12.92 -5.32 16.34
C GLU A 29 -13.33 -3.89 16.73
N SER A 30 -12.36 -2.99 16.84
CA SER A 30 -12.52 -1.65 17.40
C SER A 30 -12.32 -0.53 16.39
N SER A 31 -11.82 -0.84 15.19
CA SER A 31 -11.59 0.12 14.11
C SER A 31 -12.56 -0.05 12.93
N PHE A 32 -12.55 0.96 12.06
CA PHE A 32 -13.26 1.00 10.79
C PHE A 32 -12.27 1.30 9.67
N ILE A 33 -12.53 0.74 8.49
CA ILE A 33 -11.84 1.14 7.26
C ILE A 33 -12.44 2.49 6.81
N VAL A 34 -11.59 3.50 6.81
CA VAL A 34 -11.91 4.89 6.43
C VAL A 34 -11.86 5.05 4.92
N GLY A 35 -10.91 4.40 4.27
CA GLY A 35 -10.70 4.53 2.84
C GLY A 35 -9.58 3.63 2.35
N TYR A 36 -9.39 3.66 1.04
CA TYR A 36 -8.20 3.08 0.42
C TYR A 36 -7.81 3.93 -0.78
N GLY A 37 -6.50 4.01 -1.01
CA GLY A 37 -5.94 4.50 -2.24
C GLY A 37 -5.45 3.35 -3.11
N LEU A 38 -5.51 3.55 -4.42
CA LEU A 38 -4.90 2.66 -5.40
C LEU A 38 -4.16 3.48 -6.44
N MET A 39 -2.88 3.21 -6.64
CA MET A 39 -2.03 3.90 -7.60
C MET A 39 -1.44 2.93 -8.64
N ARG A 40 -1.36 3.36 -9.89
CA ARG A 40 -0.75 2.61 -10.99
C ARG A 40 0.72 2.98 -11.15
N LEU A 41 1.45 2.18 -11.93
CA LEU A 41 2.87 2.41 -12.20
C LEU A 41 3.14 3.76 -12.90
N ASP A 42 2.22 4.27 -13.71
CA ASP A 42 2.34 5.60 -14.35
C ASP A 42 2.08 6.77 -13.38
N GLY A 43 1.63 6.48 -12.15
CA GLY A 43 1.30 7.46 -11.11
C GLY A 43 -0.15 7.94 -11.14
N SER A 44 -0.98 7.48 -12.07
CA SER A 44 -2.43 7.67 -11.98
C SER A 44 -2.96 6.92 -10.76
N TRP A 45 -3.94 7.49 -10.08
CA TRP A 45 -4.45 6.93 -8.83
C TRP A 45 -5.92 7.24 -8.62
N ILE A 46 -6.54 6.47 -7.73
CA ILE A 46 -7.89 6.69 -7.22
C ILE A 46 -7.86 6.65 -5.69
N HIS A 47 -8.74 7.43 -5.09
CA HIS A 47 -9.06 7.33 -3.66
C HIS A 47 -10.55 7.04 -3.51
N SER A 48 -10.89 6.15 -2.59
CA SER A 48 -12.26 5.96 -2.11
C SER A 48 -12.33 6.13 -0.59
N PHE A 49 -13.33 6.89 -0.12
CA PHE A 49 -13.55 7.19 1.29
C PHE A 49 -14.96 6.82 1.74
N ALA A 50 -15.06 6.26 2.94
CA ALA A 50 -16.29 6.05 3.67
C ALA A 50 -16.74 7.39 4.26
N LYS A 51 -17.66 8.09 3.56
CA LYS A 51 -18.19 9.39 4.01
C LYS A 51 -19.11 9.27 5.23
N THR A 52 -19.55 8.06 5.53
CA THR A 52 -20.31 7.68 6.72
C THR A 52 -19.81 6.32 7.21
N VAL A 53 -20.12 5.96 8.46
CA VAL A 53 -19.80 4.62 9.00
C VAL A 53 -20.47 3.51 8.18
N ASP A 54 -21.67 3.76 7.67
CA ASP A 54 -22.44 2.81 6.85
C ASP A 54 -21.81 2.60 5.45
N ASP A 55 -20.94 3.50 5.01
CA ASP A 55 -20.25 3.38 3.73
C ASP A 55 -19.04 2.42 3.78
N GLU A 56 -18.60 1.96 4.95
CA GLU A 56 -17.47 1.02 5.05
C GLU A 56 -17.66 -0.20 4.16
N SER A 57 -18.83 -0.83 4.21
CA SER A 57 -19.17 -1.99 3.38
C SER A 57 -19.04 -1.69 1.88
N LYS A 58 -19.46 -0.49 1.44
CA LYS A 58 -19.35 -0.05 0.05
C LYS A 58 -17.89 0.15 -0.36
N ILE A 59 -17.06 0.67 0.54
CA ILE A 59 -15.62 0.85 0.31
C ILE A 59 -14.94 -0.51 0.17
N ILE A 60 -15.25 -1.47 1.03
CA ILE A 60 -14.70 -2.83 0.95
C ILE A 60 -15.12 -3.49 -0.37
N VAL A 61 -16.40 -3.43 -0.75
CA VAL A 61 -16.86 -3.95 -2.06
C VAL A 61 -16.11 -3.29 -3.21
N LYS A 62 -15.92 -1.98 -3.16
CA LYS A 62 -15.20 -1.24 -4.20
C LYS A 62 -13.72 -1.66 -4.27
N LEU A 63 -13.06 -1.84 -3.13
CA LEU A 63 -11.70 -2.37 -3.06
C LEU A 63 -11.61 -3.76 -3.70
N MET A 64 -12.50 -4.68 -3.32
CA MET A 64 -12.54 -6.04 -3.90
C MET A 64 -12.73 -6.01 -5.42
N ASN A 65 -13.55 -5.10 -5.94
CA ASN A 65 -13.73 -4.93 -7.39
C ASN A 65 -12.50 -4.32 -8.05
N SER A 66 -11.90 -3.28 -7.46
CA SER A 66 -10.69 -2.64 -7.99
C SER A 66 -9.52 -3.61 -8.06
N VAL A 67 -9.30 -4.45 -7.03
CA VAL A 67 -8.21 -5.43 -6.99
C VAL A 67 -8.29 -6.44 -8.14
N ARG A 68 -9.51 -6.84 -8.55
CA ARG A 68 -9.71 -7.79 -9.67
C ARG A 68 -9.21 -7.27 -11.02
N GLU A 69 -9.00 -5.97 -11.17
CA GLU A 69 -8.50 -5.36 -12.40
C GLU A 69 -6.97 -5.49 -12.57
N TYR A 70 -6.28 -6.03 -11.56
CA TYR A 70 -4.81 -6.11 -11.49
C TYR A 70 -4.35 -7.56 -11.26
N GLU A 71 -3.20 -7.92 -11.83
CA GLU A 71 -2.55 -9.21 -11.65
C GLU A 71 -1.73 -9.23 -10.37
N CYS A 72 -1.22 -8.07 -9.95
CA CYS A 72 -0.36 -7.94 -8.79
C CYS A 72 -0.62 -6.63 -8.03
N MET A 73 -0.74 -6.76 -6.70
CA MET A 73 -0.72 -5.63 -5.79
C MET A 73 0.61 -5.52 -5.05
N VAL A 74 1.00 -4.29 -4.77
CA VAL A 74 2.16 -3.93 -3.96
C VAL A 74 1.68 -3.14 -2.75
N THR A 75 2.18 -3.48 -1.58
CA THR A 75 1.86 -2.79 -0.32
C THR A 75 3.12 -2.52 0.48
N TRP A 76 3.02 -1.66 1.50
CA TRP A 76 3.99 -1.60 2.58
C TRP A 76 3.42 -2.25 3.84
N TYR A 77 3.86 -3.46 4.18
CA TYR A 77 3.37 -4.22 5.35
C TYR A 77 1.90 -4.68 5.28
N GLY A 78 1.36 -4.82 4.06
CA GLY A 78 -0.01 -5.29 3.83
C GLY A 78 -0.28 -6.69 4.37
N VAL A 79 0.71 -7.59 4.40
CA VAL A 79 0.53 -8.94 4.97
C VAL A 79 0.26 -8.90 6.48
N GLY A 80 0.80 -7.89 7.16
CA GLY A 80 0.68 -7.74 8.60
C GLY A 80 -0.41 -6.75 9.03
N PHE A 81 -0.99 -5.99 8.09
CA PHE A 81 -1.96 -4.95 8.41
C PHE A 81 -3.14 -4.88 7.43
N ASP A 82 -2.95 -4.33 6.23
CA ASP A 82 -4.02 -4.04 5.25
C ASP A 82 -4.87 -5.27 4.94
N ILE A 83 -4.23 -6.40 4.63
CA ILE A 83 -4.93 -7.64 4.26
C ILE A 83 -5.70 -8.20 5.47
N PRO A 84 -5.10 -8.37 6.68
CA PRO A 84 -5.83 -8.78 7.87
C PRO A 84 -7.04 -7.90 8.21
N ILE A 85 -6.90 -6.57 8.23
CA ILE A 85 -7.99 -5.66 8.60
C ILE A 85 -9.11 -5.67 7.56
N VAL A 86 -8.76 -5.61 6.27
CA VAL A 86 -9.74 -5.72 5.16
C VAL A 86 -10.47 -7.05 5.21
N THR A 87 -9.77 -8.16 5.45
CA THR A 87 -10.37 -9.49 5.53
C THR A 87 -11.36 -9.58 6.67
N ALA A 88 -10.97 -9.16 7.88
CA ALA A 88 -11.83 -9.19 9.05
C ALA A 88 -13.09 -8.32 8.87
N ARG A 89 -12.92 -7.10 8.36
CA ARG A 89 -14.05 -6.18 8.11
C ARG A 89 -14.93 -6.65 6.95
N ALA A 90 -14.38 -7.29 5.91
CA ALA A 90 -15.15 -7.88 4.82
C ALA A 90 -16.06 -9.01 5.34
N VAL A 91 -15.48 -9.96 6.09
CA VAL A 91 -16.24 -11.07 6.68
C VAL A 91 -17.33 -10.57 7.63
N LYS A 92 -17.01 -9.58 8.48
CA LYS A 92 -17.99 -8.94 9.39
C LYS A 92 -19.19 -8.34 8.64
N ASN A 93 -18.96 -7.82 7.43
CA ASN A 93 -19.98 -7.21 6.58
C ASN A 93 -20.59 -8.20 5.55
N GLY A 94 -20.29 -9.49 5.63
CA GLY A 94 -20.81 -10.51 4.70
C GLY A 94 -20.27 -10.39 3.27
N ILE A 95 -19.08 -9.81 3.10
CA ILE A 95 -18.41 -9.61 1.81
C ILE A 95 -17.32 -10.67 1.64
N ASP A 96 -17.23 -11.26 0.45
CA ASP A 96 -16.19 -12.23 0.09
C ASP A 96 -14.80 -11.55 -0.05
N PRO A 97 -13.82 -11.88 0.80
CA PRO A 97 -12.47 -11.30 0.74
C PRO A 97 -11.57 -11.98 -0.29
N SER A 98 -12.03 -13.03 -0.99
CA SER A 98 -11.18 -13.81 -1.92
C SER A 98 -10.33 -12.96 -2.87
N PRO A 99 -10.82 -11.86 -3.49
CA PRO A 99 -10.01 -11.06 -4.41
C PRO A 99 -8.69 -10.54 -3.84
N ILE A 100 -8.68 -10.02 -2.60
CA ILE A 100 -7.45 -9.53 -1.97
C ILE A 100 -6.53 -10.66 -1.49
N LEU A 101 -7.10 -11.85 -1.26
CA LEU A 101 -6.37 -13.03 -0.80
C LEU A 101 -5.73 -13.84 -1.93
N THR A 102 -6.25 -13.73 -3.15
CA THR A 102 -5.80 -14.53 -4.30
C THR A 102 -4.96 -13.77 -5.32
N ILE A 103 -4.96 -12.44 -5.30
CA ILE A 103 -4.10 -11.63 -6.18
C ILE A 103 -2.62 -11.86 -5.84
N ASN A 104 -1.73 -11.81 -6.85
CA ASN A 104 -0.30 -11.84 -6.56
C ASN A 104 0.09 -10.63 -5.70
N HIS A 105 0.94 -10.85 -4.70
CA HIS A 105 1.25 -9.83 -3.72
C HIS A 105 2.76 -9.65 -3.56
N ILE A 106 3.20 -8.41 -3.68
CA ILE A 106 4.56 -7.99 -3.33
C ILE A 106 4.48 -7.09 -2.10
N ASP A 107 4.88 -7.63 -0.96
CA ASP A 107 5.03 -6.82 0.26
C ASP A 107 6.46 -6.29 0.35
N LEU A 108 6.65 -5.00 0.07
CA LEU A 108 7.98 -4.40 0.13
C LEU A 108 8.55 -4.35 1.54
N PHE A 109 7.72 -4.31 2.59
CA PHE A 109 8.22 -4.35 3.96
C PHE A 109 8.94 -5.66 4.25
N ILE A 110 8.37 -6.79 3.80
CA ILE A 110 8.96 -8.13 3.99
C ILE A 110 10.29 -8.25 3.23
N ILE A 111 10.32 -7.75 1.99
CA ILE A 111 11.57 -7.70 1.20
C ILE A 111 12.62 -6.86 1.92
N PHE A 112 12.25 -5.67 2.40
CA PHE A 112 13.17 -4.79 3.11
C PHE A 112 13.69 -5.43 4.40
N LYS A 113 12.80 -6.01 5.22
CA LYS A 113 13.15 -6.74 6.44
C LYS A 113 14.11 -7.89 6.19
N THR A 114 14.01 -8.54 5.05
CA THR A 114 14.84 -9.70 4.70
C THR A 114 16.21 -9.28 4.17
N LEU A 115 16.28 -8.23 3.34
CA LEU A 115 17.47 -7.93 2.54
C LEU A 115 18.24 -6.68 2.94
N PHE A 116 17.59 -5.78 3.68
CA PHE A 116 18.15 -4.51 4.07
C PHE A 116 18.36 -4.53 5.57
N ARG A 117 19.51 -4.03 6.03
CA ARG A 117 19.83 -3.91 7.46
C ARG A 117 19.65 -2.47 7.91
N LEU A 118 18.42 -2.11 8.28
CA LEU A 118 18.04 -0.78 8.75
C LEU A 118 17.65 -0.81 10.23
N SER A 119 17.73 0.33 10.91
CA SER A 119 17.28 0.45 12.30
C SER A 119 15.75 0.54 12.42
N LYS A 120 15.09 1.06 11.38
CA LYS A 120 13.63 1.25 11.30
C LYS A 120 13.14 0.89 9.90
N TYR A 121 11.91 0.38 9.83
CA TYR A 121 11.29 -0.13 8.61
C TYR A 121 9.86 0.43 8.39
N ASP A 122 9.43 1.42 9.17
CA ASP A 122 8.26 2.22 8.78
C ASP A 122 8.53 2.93 7.44
N LEU A 123 7.46 3.18 6.68
CA LEU A 123 7.52 3.71 5.33
C LEU A 123 8.31 5.03 5.28
N ASP A 124 8.07 5.93 6.23
CA ASP A 124 8.76 7.20 6.37
C ASP A 124 10.27 7.05 6.55
N SER A 125 10.69 6.17 7.47
CA SER A 125 12.10 5.92 7.73
C SER A 125 12.80 5.34 6.50
N VAL A 126 12.14 4.47 5.74
CA VAL A 126 12.72 3.92 4.50
C VAL A 126 12.74 4.95 3.39
N CYS A 127 11.68 5.73 3.19
CA CYS A 127 11.67 6.86 2.26
C CYS A 127 12.82 7.82 2.55
N LYS A 128 13.00 8.21 3.82
CA LYS A 128 14.10 9.06 4.26
C LYS A 128 15.47 8.46 3.96
N PHE A 129 15.68 7.18 4.29
CA PHE A 129 16.93 6.48 3.98
C PHE A 129 17.23 6.48 2.47
N LEU A 130 16.22 6.33 1.63
CA LEU A 130 16.37 6.30 0.18
C LEU A 130 16.38 7.69 -0.47
N GLY A 131 16.22 8.77 0.29
CA GLY A 131 16.13 10.14 -0.23
C GLY A 131 14.84 10.42 -1.01
N ILE A 132 13.77 9.69 -0.70
CA ILE A 132 12.43 9.88 -1.28
C ILE A 132 11.70 10.92 -0.41
N PRO A 133 11.27 12.06 -0.97
CA PRO A 133 10.56 13.07 -0.21
C PRO A 133 9.13 12.62 0.10
N LYS A 134 8.76 12.69 1.37
CA LYS A 134 7.37 12.67 1.86
C LYS A 134 7.04 14.05 2.42
N ARG A 135 5.80 14.49 2.25
CA ARG A 135 5.36 15.86 2.54
C ARG A 135 4.35 15.94 3.68
N VAL A 136 3.66 14.85 3.95
CA VAL A 136 2.58 14.82 4.95
C VAL A 136 3.12 14.20 6.22
N GLU A 137 3.11 14.97 7.31
CA GLU A 137 3.45 14.48 8.65
C GLU A 137 2.17 14.09 9.39
N LEU A 138 1.54 13.00 8.94
CA LEU A 138 0.39 12.39 9.59
C LEU A 138 0.78 10.97 9.97
N LYS A 139 0.49 10.54 11.18
CA LYS A 139 0.67 9.15 11.61
C LYS A 139 -0.68 8.46 11.67
N GLY A 140 -0.69 7.13 11.56
CA GLY A 140 -1.92 6.35 11.74
C GLY A 140 -2.65 6.63 13.07
N SER A 141 -1.94 7.02 14.13
CA SER A 141 -2.55 7.45 15.41
C SER A 141 -3.39 8.73 15.32
N ASP A 142 -3.14 9.57 14.30
CA ASP A 142 -3.86 10.81 14.05
C ASP A 142 -5.14 10.58 13.22
N MET A 143 -5.28 9.38 12.61
CA MET A 143 -6.39 9.01 11.75
C MET A 143 -7.76 9.05 12.47
N PRO A 144 -7.97 8.41 13.64
CA PRO A 144 -9.28 8.45 14.31
C PRO A 144 -9.83 9.87 14.55
N PRO A 145 -9.12 10.82 15.20
CA PRO A 145 -9.67 12.16 15.43
C PRO A 145 -9.89 12.95 14.13
N LEU A 146 -9.08 12.73 13.09
CA LEU A 146 -9.30 13.36 11.77
C LEU A 146 -10.54 12.80 11.08
N TYR A 147 -10.74 11.49 11.13
CA TYR A 147 -11.92 10.86 10.55
C TYR A 147 -13.21 11.34 11.22
N PHE A 148 -13.24 11.47 12.55
CA PHE A 148 -14.40 12.02 13.24
C PHE A 148 -14.73 13.46 12.83
N LYS A 149 -13.71 14.30 12.58
CA LYS A 149 -13.93 15.64 12.02
C LYS A 149 -14.51 15.58 10.61
N ALA A 150 -13.96 14.71 9.76
CA ALA A 150 -14.44 14.51 8.39
C ALA A 150 -15.92 14.05 8.36
N LEU A 151 -16.31 13.14 9.25
CA LEU A 151 -17.71 12.72 9.44
C LEU A 151 -18.62 13.88 9.87
N GLY A 152 -18.08 14.85 10.62
CA GLY A 152 -18.75 16.09 11.01
C GLY A 152 -18.88 17.12 9.88
N GLY A 153 -18.39 16.83 8.67
CA GLY A 153 -18.43 17.72 7.52
C GLY A 153 -17.20 18.61 7.33
N ASP A 154 -16.11 18.36 8.06
CA ASP A 154 -14.83 19.06 7.88
C ASP A 154 -14.14 18.59 6.60
N SER A 155 -14.24 19.39 5.54
CA SER A 155 -13.63 19.09 4.23
C SER A 155 -12.10 19.08 4.28
N GLU A 156 -11.50 19.80 5.22
CA GLU A 156 -10.06 19.93 5.35
C GLU A 156 -9.49 18.69 6.04
N ALA A 157 -10.20 18.15 7.02
CA ALA A 157 -9.88 16.86 7.60
C ALA A 157 -9.94 15.74 6.55
N LEU A 158 -10.99 15.69 5.71
CA LEU A 158 -11.09 14.71 4.62
C LEU A 158 -9.93 14.85 3.63
N LYS A 159 -9.63 16.08 3.22
CA LYS A 159 -8.53 16.38 2.31
C LYS A 159 -7.17 15.97 2.90
N LEU A 160 -6.95 16.16 4.19
CA LEU A 160 -5.70 15.78 4.83
C LEU A 160 -5.50 14.26 4.84
N ILE A 161 -6.57 13.48 5.06
CA ILE A 161 -6.53 12.02 4.93
C ILE A 161 -6.23 11.63 3.47
N GLU A 162 -6.82 12.35 2.50
CA GLU A 162 -6.56 12.11 1.07
C GLU A 162 -5.11 12.35 0.69
N GLU A 163 -4.54 13.46 1.17
CA GLU A 163 -3.15 13.84 0.96
C GLU A 163 -2.18 12.86 1.62
N HIS A 164 -2.51 12.35 2.81
CA HIS A 164 -1.69 11.35 3.50
C HIS A 164 -1.58 10.05 2.68
N CYS A 165 -2.71 9.43 2.35
CA CYS A 165 -2.76 8.20 1.56
C CYS A 165 -2.04 8.37 0.21
N TYR A 166 -2.22 9.52 -0.46
CA TYR A 166 -1.50 9.81 -1.69
C TYR A 166 0.03 9.88 -1.49
N ASP A 167 0.49 10.55 -0.43
CA ASP A 167 1.92 10.69 -0.12
C ASP A 167 2.54 9.34 0.30
N ASP A 168 1.77 8.46 0.96
CA ASP A 168 2.17 7.09 1.29
C ASP A 168 2.27 6.23 0.04
N LEU A 169 1.27 6.24 -0.84
CA LEU A 169 1.30 5.56 -2.13
C LEU A 169 2.44 6.04 -3.03
N GLN A 170 2.71 7.35 -3.07
CA GLN A 170 3.85 7.86 -3.84
C GLN A 170 5.18 7.43 -3.24
N GLY A 171 5.29 7.38 -1.91
CA GLY A 171 6.43 6.81 -1.21
C GLY A 171 6.65 5.36 -1.61
N LEU A 172 5.62 4.53 -1.44
CA LEU A 172 5.61 3.11 -1.78
C LEU A 172 6.00 2.86 -3.25
N ARG A 173 5.34 3.56 -4.19
CA ARG A 173 5.65 3.48 -5.63
C ARG A 173 7.08 3.89 -5.93
N SER A 174 7.59 4.95 -5.30
CA SER A 174 8.96 5.43 -5.50
C SER A 174 9.99 4.43 -4.96
N ILE A 175 9.69 3.76 -3.84
CA ILE A 175 10.53 2.68 -3.32
C ILE A 175 10.56 1.54 -4.33
N TYR A 176 9.39 1.06 -4.79
CA TYR A 176 9.30 -0.02 -5.77
C TYR A 176 10.14 0.28 -7.01
N LEU A 177 9.97 1.45 -7.63
CA LEU A 177 10.73 1.85 -8.82
C LEU A 177 12.25 1.85 -8.58
N LYS A 178 12.69 2.19 -7.37
CA LYS A 178 14.11 2.21 -7.01
C LYS A 178 14.69 0.81 -6.79
N VAL A 179 13.86 -0.15 -6.36
CA VAL A 179 14.27 -1.54 -6.06
C VAL A 179 13.70 -2.57 -7.04
N GLU A 180 13.07 -2.15 -8.14
CA GLU A 180 12.38 -3.03 -9.10
C GLU A 180 13.28 -4.17 -9.58
N SER A 181 14.55 -3.88 -9.88
CA SER A 181 15.52 -4.90 -10.30
C SER A 181 15.83 -5.95 -9.22
N ILE A 182 15.67 -5.62 -7.93
CA ILE A 182 15.82 -6.54 -6.80
C ILE A 182 14.54 -7.38 -6.70
N VAL A 183 13.37 -6.74 -6.74
CA VAL A 183 12.06 -7.40 -6.68
C VAL A 183 11.93 -8.45 -7.80
N ASN A 184 12.21 -8.06 -9.04
CA ASN A 184 12.13 -8.97 -10.21
C ASN A 184 13.08 -10.17 -10.13
N LYS A 185 14.15 -10.11 -9.32
CA LYS A 185 15.06 -11.25 -9.10
C LYS A 185 14.55 -12.23 -8.03
N ILE A 186 13.66 -11.78 -7.15
CA ILE A 186 13.13 -12.57 -6.02
C ILE A 186 11.77 -13.18 -6.37
N SER A 187 10.97 -12.49 -7.20
CA SER A 187 9.67 -12.96 -7.68
C SER A 187 9.74 -14.26 -8.52
N GLY A 188 10.94 -14.77 -8.81
CA GLY A 188 11.20 -16.08 -9.42
C GLY A 188 11.40 -17.23 -8.43
N GLY A 189 11.13 -17.02 -7.14
CA GLY A 189 11.46 -17.95 -6.06
C GLY A 189 12.82 -17.61 -5.45
N PHE A 190 12.91 -17.81 -4.12
CA PHE A 190 14.03 -17.59 -3.19
C PHE A 190 15.34 -17.04 -3.77
N ILE A 191 15.96 -16.11 -3.03
CA ILE A 191 17.37 -15.78 -3.28
C ILE A 191 18.18 -17.07 -3.19
N ASP A 192 18.71 -17.48 -4.34
CA ASP A 192 19.58 -18.63 -4.43
C ASP A 192 20.93 -18.31 -3.78
N LEU A 193 21.00 -18.52 -2.47
CA LEU A 193 22.20 -18.31 -1.65
C LEU A 193 23.34 -19.24 -2.08
N SER A 194 23.07 -20.32 -2.83
CA SER A 194 24.12 -21.20 -3.35
C SER A 194 25.00 -20.51 -4.41
N LYS A 195 24.52 -19.40 -5.00
CA LYS A 195 25.30 -18.55 -5.91
C LYS A 195 26.31 -17.66 -5.19
N TRP A 196 26.23 -17.53 -3.88
CA TRP A 196 27.16 -16.71 -3.10
C TRP A 196 28.41 -17.56 -2.82
N GLN A 197 29.38 -17.51 -3.73
CA GLN A 197 30.69 -18.08 -3.50
C GLN A 197 31.46 -17.22 -2.49
N PHE A 198 31.57 -17.71 -1.26
CA PHE A 198 32.42 -17.10 -0.25
C PHE A 198 33.86 -17.58 -0.46
N SER A 199 34.67 -16.76 -1.15
CA SER A 199 36.12 -16.92 -1.11
C SER A 199 36.64 -16.13 0.10
N PHE A 200 36.98 -16.84 1.17
CA PHE A 200 37.76 -16.26 2.25
C PHE A 200 39.21 -16.14 1.73
N LYS A 201 39.68 -14.90 1.57
CA LYS A 201 41.11 -14.61 1.49
C LYS A 201 41.68 -14.46 2.89
#